data_AF-A0A096A8S1-F1
#
_entry.id   AF-A0A096A8S1-F1
#
_cell.length_a   1.000
_cell.length_b   1.000
_cell.length_c   1.000
_cell.angle_alpha   90.00
_cell.angle_beta   90.00
_cell.angle_gamma   90.00
#
_symmetry.space_group_name_H-M   'P 1'
#
loop_
_entity.id
_entity.type
_entity.pdbx_description
1 polymer ?
#
loop_
_entity_poly.entity_id
_entity_poly.type
_entity_poly.pdbx_seq_one_letter_code
_entity_poly.pdbx_strand_id
1 'polypeptide(L)'
;IELKYKYHVTGDLLEVFKTDVLKEFPFPEITDERFCPEDLVWNRIARKYKLYCFKEIVYFRDYLDGGLTDKIIEIRMKSPIATTMCYGEILDLYIPIKDKIKASINYWRFYFCIEDKSKIRKRINPFWIGLSPIGWLFHIKDRIRIKKK
;
A
#
# COMPACT_ATOMS: atom_id res chain seq x y z
N ILE A 1 0.01 12.39 1.03
CA ILE A 1 1.03 12.28 2.12
C ILE A 1 0.61 13.11 3.35
N GLU A 2 0.58 14.44 3.30
CA GLU A 2 0.28 15.27 4.50
C GLU A 2 -1.09 15.00 5.13
N LEU A 3 -2.14 14.81 4.32
CA LEU A 3 -3.49 14.48 4.81
C LEU A 3 -3.48 13.32 5.81
N LYS A 4 -2.72 12.26 5.52
CA LYS A 4 -2.61 11.05 6.34
C LYS A 4 -1.68 11.24 7.55
N TYR A 5 -0.46 11.74 7.31
CA TYR A 5 0.60 11.70 8.31
C TYR A 5 0.74 12.95 9.17
N LYS A 6 0.25 14.11 8.69
CA LYS A 6 0.30 15.40 9.39
C LYS A 6 -1.07 15.78 9.94
N TYR A 7 -2.10 15.74 9.11
CA TYR A 7 -3.46 16.17 9.48
C TYR A 7 -4.32 15.04 10.03
N HIS A 8 -3.86 13.78 9.93
CA HIS A 8 -4.57 12.61 10.44
C HIS A 8 -6.02 12.51 9.97
N VAL A 9 -6.27 12.90 8.71
CA VAL A 9 -7.57 12.71 8.07
C VAL A 9 -7.87 11.21 8.04
N THR A 10 -9.07 10.86 8.48
CA THR A 10 -9.58 9.48 8.53
C THR A 10 -10.85 9.37 7.70
N GLY A 11 -11.23 8.13 7.36
CA GLY A 11 -12.31 7.83 6.43
C GLY A 11 -11.84 7.79 4.98
N ASP A 12 -12.76 7.36 4.10
CA ASP A 12 -12.51 7.31 2.67
C ASP A 12 -12.73 8.70 2.06
N LEU A 13 -11.77 9.14 1.26
CA LEU A 13 -11.88 10.35 0.45
C LEU A 13 -12.21 9.93 -0.98
N LEU A 14 -12.96 10.76 -1.69
CA LEU A 14 -13.09 10.62 -3.14
C LEU A 14 -12.02 11.48 -3.79
N GLU A 15 -11.00 10.86 -4.38
CA GLU A 15 -10.01 11.57 -5.17
C GLU A 15 -10.37 11.57 -6.66
N VAL A 16 -10.29 12.75 -7.29
CA VAL A 16 -10.41 12.91 -8.74
C VAL A 16 -9.11 13.51 -9.24
N PHE A 17 -8.48 12.84 -10.19
CA PHE A 17 -7.21 13.27 -10.78
C PHE A 17 -7.43 13.70 -12.24
N LYS A 18 -6.68 14.73 -12.65
CA LYS A 18 -6.60 15.09 -14.08
C LYS A 18 -5.99 13.93 -14.86
N THR A 19 -6.55 13.64 -16.03
CA THR A 19 -6.07 12.55 -16.90
C THR A 19 -4.59 12.65 -17.21
N ASP A 20 -4.08 13.85 -17.51
CA ASP A 20 -2.66 14.04 -17.85
C ASP A 20 -1.73 13.76 -16.66
N VAL A 21 -2.20 13.99 -15.43
CA VAL A 21 -1.45 13.65 -14.22
C VAL A 21 -1.42 12.13 -14.04
N LEU A 22 -2.53 11.42 -14.25
CA LEU A 22 -2.54 9.95 -14.17
C LEU A 22 -1.67 9.30 -15.27
N LYS A 23 -1.63 9.90 -16.46
CA LYS A 23 -0.73 9.44 -17.55
C LYS A 23 0.75 9.63 -17.19
N GLU A 24 1.09 10.65 -16.40
CA GLU A 24 2.46 10.85 -15.91
C GLU A 24 2.87 9.80 -14.86
N PHE A 25 1.91 9.33 -14.04
CA PHE A 25 2.14 8.35 -12.99
C PHE A 25 1.29 7.09 -13.20
N PRO A 26 1.58 6.29 -14.25
CA PRO A 26 0.80 5.08 -14.50
C PRO A 26 1.00 4.06 -13.38
N PHE A 27 -0.04 3.25 -13.15
CA PHE A 27 0.07 2.07 -12.30
C PHE A 27 1.10 1.10 -12.91
N PRO A 28 1.93 0.45 -12.08
CA PRO A 28 2.87 -0.53 -12.59
C PRO A 28 2.13 -1.78 -13.09
N GLU A 29 2.44 -2.21 -14.31
CA GLU A 29 2.05 -3.52 -14.81
C GLU A 29 3.06 -4.57 -14.33
N ILE A 30 2.56 -5.57 -13.61
CA ILE A 30 3.37 -6.66 -13.05
C ILE A 30 2.72 -7.97 -13.49
N THR A 31 3.48 -8.79 -14.20
CA THR A 31 3.05 -10.12 -14.63
C THR A 31 2.58 -10.94 -13.43
N ASP A 32 1.46 -11.65 -13.60
CA ASP A 32 0.81 -12.50 -12.59
C ASP A 32 0.17 -11.76 -11.40
N GLU A 33 0.22 -10.43 -11.36
CA GLU A 33 -0.47 -9.63 -10.34
C GLU A 33 -1.70 -8.93 -10.89
N ARG A 34 -2.77 -8.91 -10.09
CA ARG A 34 -4.08 -8.32 -10.47
C ARG A 34 -4.44 -7.10 -9.64
N PHE A 35 -3.54 -6.63 -8.79
CA PHE A 35 -3.81 -5.55 -7.85
C PHE A 35 -2.57 -4.74 -7.58
N CYS A 36 -2.73 -3.42 -7.55
CA CYS A 36 -1.73 -2.48 -7.06
C CYS A 36 -2.39 -1.56 -6.03
N PRO A 37 -1.80 -1.34 -4.85
CA PRO A 37 -2.31 -0.34 -3.92
C PRO A 37 -2.33 1.06 -4.56
N GLU A 38 -3.46 1.76 -4.47
CA GLU A 38 -3.62 3.13 -4.99
C GLU A 38 -2.66 4.10 -4.31
N ASP A 39 -2.40 3.89 -3.01
CA ASP A 39 -1.39 4.61 -2.22
C ASP A 39 -0.04 4.72 -2.94
N LEU A 40 0.37 3.73 -3.75
CA LEU A 40 1.61 3.78 -4.51
C LEU A 40 1.61 4.99 -5.46
N VAL A 41 0.58 5.11 -6.29
CA VAL A 41 0.47 6.17 -7.29
C VAL A 41 0.16 7.50 -6.61
N TRP A 42 -0.71 7.52 -5.59
CA TRP A 42 -1.08 8.76 -4.90
C TRP A 42 0.10 9.36 -4.16
N ASN A 43 0.97 8.55 -3.55
CA ASN A 43 2.18 9.05 -2.91
C ASN A 43 3.17 9.59 -3.95
N ARG A 44 3.29 8.99 -5.14
CA ARG A 44 4.13 9.52 -6.23
C ARG A 44 3.61 10.87 -6.73
N ILE A 45 2.30 10.99 -7.01
CA ILE A 45 1.67 12.25 -7.42
C ILE A 45 1.88 13.32 -6.34
N ALA A 46 1.66 12.99 -5.07
CA ALA A 46 1.78 13.93 -3.95
C ALA A 46 3.20 14.47 -3.73
N ARG A 47 4.23 13.87 -4.34
CA ARG A 47 5.60 14.41 -4.32
C ARG A 47 5.80 15.55 -5.32
N LYS A 48 4.95 15.66 -6.35
CA LYS A 48 5.03 16.68 -7.40
C LYS A 48 3.87 17.67 -7.36
N TYR A 49 2.68 17.22 -7.00
CA TYR A 49 1.45 18.00 -7.05
C TYR A 49 0.78 18.12 -5.67
N LYS A 50 -0.01 19.19 -5.51
CA LYS A 50 -0.87 19.39 -4.34
C LYS A 50 -2.30 18.96 -4.67
N LEU A 51 -2.98 18.33 -3.71
CA LEU A 51 -4.41 18.04 -3.80
C LEU A 51 -5.21 19.28 -3.36
N TYR A 52 -6.17 19.69 -4.18
CA TYR A 52 -7.20 20.62 -3.76
C TYR A 52 -8.25 19.85 -2.96
N CYS A 53 -8.48 20.25 -1.71
CA CYS A 53 -9.37 19.58 -0.79
C CYS A 53 -10.49 20.54 -0.37
N PHE A 54 -11.73 20.07 -0.40
CA PHE A 54 -12.91 20.81 0.07
C PHE A 54 -13.77 19.88 0.92
N LYS A 55 -14.51 20.46 1.87
CA LYS A 55 -15.24 19.73 2.92
C LYS A 55 -16.72 19.62 2.57
N GLU A 56 -17.03 19.00 1.44
CA GLU A 56 -18.40 18.73 1.02
C GLU A 56 -18.60 17.23 0.83
N ILE A 57 -19.79 16.75 1.19
CA ILE A 57 -20.17 15.35 0.95
C ILE A 57 -20.61 15.26 -0.50
N VAL A 58 -19.82 14.56 -1.31
CA VAL A 58 -20.07 14.41 -2.75
C VAL A 58 -20.85 13.14 -3.10
N TYR A 59 -20.84 12.12 -2.23
CA TYR A 59 -21.61 10.89 -2.39
C TYR A 59 -21.65 10.04 -1.11
N PHE A 60 -22.59 9.09 -1.04
CA PHE A 60 -22.66 8.06 -0.01
C PHE A 60 -22.42 6.69 -0.65
N ARG A 61 -21.68 5.81 0.04
CA ARG A 61 -21.47 4.41 -0.34
C ARG A 61 -21.37 3.53 0.89
N ASP A 62 -21.84 2.31 0.73
CA ASP A 62 -21.68 1.24 1.72
C ASP A 62 -20.53 0.33 1.32
N TYR A 63 -19.82 -0.19 2.33
CA TYR A 63 -18.91 -1.31 2.12
C TYR A 63 -19.71 -2.57 1.86
N LEU A 64 -19.36 -3.27 0.79
CA LEU A 64 -19.99 -4.54 0.44
C LEU A 64 -19.27 -5.70 1.13
N ASP A 65 -20.05 -6.62 1.68
CA ASP A 65 -19.54 -7.89 2.20
C ASP A 65 -18.82 -8.66 1.09
N GLY A 66 -17.61 -9.15 1.40
CA GLY A 66 -16.76 -9.81 0.42
C GLY A 66 -16.15 -8.89 -0.64
N GLY A 67 -16.27 -7.57 -0.49
CA GLY A 67 -15.64 -6.55 -1.34
C GLY A 67 -14.12 -6.46 -1.15
N LEU A 68 -13.48 -5.52 -1.87
CA LEU A 68 -12.03 -5.35 -1.86
C LEU A 68 -11.48 -5.11 -0.45
N THR A 69 -12.15 -4.26 0.35
CA THR A 69 -11.73 -3.93 1.72
C THR A 69 -11.74 -5.16 2.64
N ASP A 70 -12.77 -6.01 2.55
CA ASP A 70 -12.87 -7.25 3.35
C ASP A 70 -11.77 -8.26 2.99
N LYS A 71 -11.42 -8.33 1.69
CA LYS A 71 -10.42 -9.28 1.17
C LYS A 71 -9.02 -8.69 1.00
N ILE A 72 -8.76 -7.49 1.50
CA ILE A 72 -7.55 -6.72 1.14
C ILE A 72 -6.24 -7.44 1.48
N ILE A 73 -6.22 -8.21 2.56
CA ILE A 73 -5.03 -9.00 2.94
C ILE A 73 -4.77 -10.09 1.90
N GLU A 74 -5.78 -10.86 1.53
CA GLU A 74 -5.66 -11.93 0.53
C GLU A 74 -5.25 -11.35 -0.84
N ILE A 75 -5.87 -10.24 -1.25
CA ILE A 75 -5.56 -9.55 -2.50
C ILE A 75 -4.08 -9.11 -2.52
N ARG A 76 -3.59 -8.50 -1.44
CA ARG A 76 -2.19 -8.09 -1.31
C ARG A 76 -1.21 -9.27 -1.24
N MET A 77 -1.64 -10.41 -0.70
CA MET A 77 -0.83 -11.63 -0.73
C MET A 77 -0.76 -12.24 -2.13
N LYS A 78 -1.79 -12.07 -2.97
CA LYS A 78 -1.81 -12.48 -4.39
C LYS A 78 -1.10 -11.48 -5.33
N SER A 79 -0.91 -10.24 -4.89
CA SER A 79 -0.12 -9.22 -5.61
C SER A 79 1.00 -8.62 -4.73
N PRO A 80 1.97 -9.43 -4.27
CA PRO A 80 2.94 -9.02 -3.28
C PRO A 80 4.05 -8.09 -3.79
N ILE A 81 4.41 -8.10 -5.07
CA ILE A 81 5.40 -7.23 -5.71
C ILE A 81 4.90 -5.79 -5.73
N ALA A 82 3.68 -5.52 -6.23
CA ALA A 82 3.08 -4.19 -6.19
C ALA A 82 2.92 -3.70 -4.75
N THR A 83 2.51 -4.60 -3.86
CA THR A 83 2.31 -4.28 -2.44
C THR A 83 3.62 -3.92 -1.74
N THR A 84 4.67 -4.70 -1.93
CA THR A 84 6.00 -4.41 -1.37
C THR A 84 6.64 -3.18 -2.00
N MET A 85 6.40 -2.92 -3.29
CA MET A 85 6.79 -1.66 -3.92
C MET A 85 6.17 -0.46 -3.21
N CYS A 86 4.85 -0.50 -2.95
CA CYS A 86 4.15 0.56 -2.22
C CYS A 86 4.74 0.80 -0.83
N TYR A 87 4.88 -0.24 -0.01
CA TYR A 87 5.42 -0.06 1.34
C TYR A 87 6.90 0.34 1.34
N GLY A 88 7.67 -0.16 0.38
CA GLY A 88 9.06 0.19 0.22
C GLY A 88 9.25 1.67 -0.14
N GLU A 89 8.40 2.23 -1.00
CA GLU A 89 8.42 3.66 -1.32
C GLU A 89 7.92 4.53 -0.15
N ILE A 90 6.97 4.06 0.65
CA ILE A 90 6.53 4.76 1.86
C ILE A 90 7.69 4.96 2.85
N LEU A 91 8.63 4.02 2.95
CA LEU A 91 9.79 4.13 3.85
C LEU A 91 10.74 5.27 3.46
N ASP A 92 10.77 5.65 2.17
CA ASP A 92 11.58 6.76 1.66
C ASP A 92 10.96 8.13 1.94
N LEU A 93 9.68 8.18 2.32
CA LEU A 93 8.98 9.44 2.58
C LEU A 93 9.44 10.09 3.90
N TYR A 94 9.32 11.40 3.98
CA TYR A 94 9.48 12.14 5.23
C TYR A 94 8.17 12.09 6.04
N ILE A 95 8.01 11.03 6.82
CA ILE A 95 6.82 10.73 7.62
C ILE A 95 7.22 10.26 9.03
N PRO A 96 6.30 10.29 10.02
CA PRO A 96 6.59 9.87 11.39
C PRO A 96 7.15 8.44 11.47
N ILE A 97 8.09 8.21 12.40
CA ILE A 97 8.77 6.91 12.53
C ILE A 97 7.81 5.75 12.81
N LYS A 98 6.73 5.99 13.56
CA LYS A 98 5.67 5.01 13.83
C LYS A 98 5.07 4.45 12.53
N ASP A 99 4.90 5.30 11.52
CA ASP A 99 4.31 4.92 10.24
C ASP A 99 5.34 4.21 9.36
N LYS A 100 6.61 4.59 9.46
CA LYS A 100 7.70 3.82 8.84
C LYS A 100 7.84 2.41 9.43
N ILE A 101 7.74 2.25 10.75
CA ILE A 101 7.75 0.93 11.41
C ILE A 101 6.60 0.07 10.87
N LYS A 102 5.38 0.62 10.82
CA LYS A 102 4.21 -0.08 10.26
C LYS A 102 4.41 -0.45 8.78
N ALA A 103 4.96 0.46 7.99
CA ALA A 103 5.26 0.21 6.58
C ALA A 103 6.30 -0.90 6.40
N SER A 104 7.37 -0.90 7.21
CA SER A 104 8.40 -1.95 7.19
C SER A 104 7.86 -3.32 7.58
N ILE A 105 7.05 -3.41 8.64
CA ILE A 105 6.41 -4.68 9.03
C ILE A 105 5.53 -5.21 7.88
N ASN A 106 4.73 -4.35 7.24
CA ASN A 106 3.91 -4.77 6.10
C ASN A 106 4.74 -5.10 4.86
N TYR A 107 5.83 -4.38 4.60
CA TYR A 107 6.78 -4.73 3.54
C TYR A 107 7.25 -6.17 3.74
N TRP A 108 7.77 -6.51 4.93
CA TRP A 108 8.25 -7.87 5.20
C TRP A 108 7.13 -8.92 5.18
N ARG A 109 5.97 -8.61 5.73
CA ARG A 109 4.77 -9.46 5.71
C ARG A 109 4.42 -9.94 4.30
N PHE A 110 4.43 -9.04 3.31
CA PHE A 110 4.12 -9.39 1.92
C PHE A 110 5.36 -9.82 1.13
N TYR A 111 6.57 -9.42 1.54
CA TYR A 111 7.83 -9.91 0.98
C TYR A 111 7.93 -11.43 1.06
N PHE A 112 7.46 -12.05 2.14
CA PHE A 112 7.45 -13.50 2.30
C PHE A 112 6.44 -14.22 1.39
N CYS A 113 5.51 -13.50 0.75
CA CYS A 113 4.63 -14.07 -0.29
C CYS A 113 5.31 -14.16 -1.66
N ILE A 114 6.42 -13.45 -1.87
CA ILE A 114 7.14 -13.46 -3.17
C ILE A 114 8.01 -14.71 -3.22
N GLU A 115 7.71 -15.65 -4.12
CA GLU A 115 8.51 -16.87 -4.30
C GLU A 115 9.84 -16.56 -5.01
N ASP A 116 9.76 -15.92 -6.18
CA ASP A 116 10.92 -15.49 -6.95
C ASP A 116 11.40 -14.09 -6.52
N LYS A 117 12.47 -14.06 -5.71
CA LYS A 117 13.06 -12.81 -5.20
C LYS A 117 13.69 -11.93 -6.29
N SER A 118 13.93 -12.45 -7.50
CA SER A 118 14.42 -11.62 -8.62
C SER A 118 13.37 -10.60 -9.09
N LYS A 119 12.07 -10.89 -8.87
CA LYS A 119 10.95 -10.01 -9.23
C LYS A 119 10.77 -8.81 -8.31
N ILE A 120 11.53 -8.71 -7.21
CA ILE A 120 11.42 -7.59 -6.27
C ILE A 120 11.85 -6.29 -6.96
N ARG A 121 10.92 -5.35 -7.06
CA ARG A 121 11.15 -4.05 -7.72
C ARG A 121 11.65 -2.94 -6.78
N LYS A 122 11.44 -3.06 -5.48
CA LYS A 122 11.86 -2.05 -4.50
C LYS A 122 12.54 -2.72 -3.30
N ARG A 123 13.85 -2.53 -3.16
CA ARG A 123 14.60 -2.90 -1.94
C ARG A 123 14.54 -1.76 -0.93
N ILE A 124 14.55 -2.11 0.35
CA ILE A 124 14.49 -1.16 1.46
C ILE A 124 15.85 -1.06 2.17
N ASN A 125 16.07 0.02 2.91
CA ASN A 125 17.30 0.22 3.67
C ASN A 125 17.55 -0.96 4.65
N PRO A 126 18.78 -1.52 4.74
CA PRO A 126 19.11 -2.63 5.63
C PRO A 126 18.73 -2.42 7.11
N PHE A 127 18.67 -1.17 7.58
CA PHE A 127 18.16 -0.83 8.91
C PHE A 127 16.81 -1.47 9.23
N TRP A 128 15.94 -1.61 8.22
CA TRP A 128 14.60 -2.16 8.37
C TRP A 128 14.55 -3.70 8.40
N ILE A 129 15.66 -4.40 8.13
CA ILE A 129 15.72 -5.88 8.16
C ILE A 129 15.40 -6.43 9.55
N GLY A 130 15.72 -5.69 10.62
CA GLY A 130 15.42 -6.09 12.00
C GLY A 130 13.93 -6.31 12.29
N LEU A 131 13.03 -5.74 11.47
CA LEU A 131 11.57 -5.94 11.59
C LEU A 131 11.06 -7.13 10.76
N SER A 132 11.92 -7.81 10.02
CA SER A 132 11.55 -8.98 9.22
C SER A 132 10.96 -10.14 10.04
N PRO A 133 11.41 -10.48 11.27
CA PRO A 133 10.79 -11.55 12.04
C PRO A 133 9.33 -11.24 12.39
N ILE A 134 9.03 -9.97 12.72
CA ILE A 134 7.66 -9.53 13.00
C ILE A 134 6.80 -9.62 11.74
N GLY A 135 7.31 -9.14 10.59
CA GLY A 135 6.64 -9.31 9.31
C GLY A 135 6.34 -10.77 8.97
N TRP A 136 7.28 -11.67 9.24
CA TRP A 136 7.11 -13.11 9.03
C TRP A 136 6.01 -13.70 9.91
N LEU A 137 5.94 -13.33 11.19
CA LEU A 137 4.84 -13.76 12.08
C LEU A 137 3.47 -13.36 11.53
N PHE A 138 3.33 -12.14 11.01
CA PHE A 138 2.09 -11.71 10.35
C PHE A 138 1.80 -12.50 9.07
N HIS A 139 2.82 -12.80 8.26
CA HIS A 139 2.67 -13.64 7.07
C HIS A 139 2.10 -15.02 7.43
N ILE A 140 2.67 -15.68 8.45
CA ILE A 140 2.19 -16.99 8.92
C ILE A 140 0.75 -16.89 9.43
N LYS A 141 0.44 -15.87 10.24
CA LYS A 141 -0.91 -15.62 10.74
C LYS A 141 -1.92 -15.49 9.59
N ASP A 142 -1.58 -14.75 8.52
CA ASP A 142 -2.46 -14.58 7.37
C ASP A 142 -2.64 -15.88 6.59
N ARG A 143 -1.57 -16.66 6.38
CA ARG A 143 -1.64 -17.98 5.73
C ARG A 143 -2.58 -18.92 6.48
N ILE A 144 -2.50 -18.95 7.81
CA ILE A 144 -3.40 -19.75 8.65
C ILE A 144 -4.84 -19.26 8.51
N ARG A 145 -5.06 -17.94 8.53
CA ARG A 145 -6.40 -17.34 8.39
C ARG A 145 -7.05 -17.67 7.05
N ILE A 146 -6.29 -17.59 5.96
CA ILE A 146 -6.80 -17.86 4.60
C ILE A 146 -7.10 -19.36 4.43
N LYS A 147 -6.26 -20.26 4.97
CA LYS A 147 -6.52 -21.71 4.92
C LYS A 147 -7.77 -22.17 5.69
N LYS A 148 -8.25 -21.35 6.65
CA LYS A 148 -9.44 -21.65 7.46
C LYS A 148 -10.75 -21.16 6.82
N LYS A 149 -10.67 -20.28 5.83
CA LYS A 149 -11.83 -19.85 5.02
C LYS A 149 -12.05 -20.86 3.90
#